data_AF-A0A6V7INM3-F1
#
_entry.id   AF-A0A6V7INM3-F1
#
_cell.length_a   1.000
_cell.length_b   1.000
_cell.length_c   1.000
_cell.angle_alpha   90.00
_cell.angle_beta   90.00
_cell.angle_gamma   90.00
#
_symmetry.space_group_name_H-M   'P 1'
#
loop_
_entity.id
_entity.type
_entity.pdbx_description
1 polymer ?
#
loop_
_entity_poly.entity_id
_entity_poly.type
_entity_poly.pdbx_seq_one_letter_code
_entity_poly.pdbx_strand_id
1 'polypeptide(L)'
;MPRGAGGRPRNRTNLRPEEEILDEVEREPTTSGRRVARQIGCSETLVNRVLRAEKLHPYHYTPVQNIHDGDEEIRMQFCQRFLQLNDDTPELLSHILWTDESPLTGKRIFNQHNLHFYADGNPHLTVHKSSQEHCSVNIWDGISGDQ
;
A
#
# COMPACT_ATOMS: atom_id res chain seq x y z
N MET A 1 39.18 -10.51 -26.10
CA MET A 1 39.29 -11.15 -24.77
C MET A 1 37.90 -11.36 -24.21
N PRO A 2 37.35 -12.59 -24.12
CA PRO A 2 36.07 -12.79 -23.45
C PRO A 2 36.31 -13.09 -21.97
N ARG A 3 35.73 -12.29 -21.07
CA ARG A 3 35.70 -12.57 -19.63
C ARG A 3 34.52 -13.52 -19.37
N GLY A 4 34.82 -14.79 -19.12
CA GLY A 4 33.83 -15.75 -18.65
C GLY A 4 33.38 -15.40 -17.24
N ALA A 5 32.15 -14.91 -17.10
CA ALA A 5 31.49 -14.83 -15.80
C ALA A 5 30.99 -16.23 -15.43
N GLY A 6 31.86 -17.01 -14.80
CA GLY A 6 31.47 -18.26 -14.15
C GLY A 6 30.52 -17.96 -13.00
N GLY A 7 29.21 -18.13 -13.23
CA GLY A 7 28.22 -18.09 -12.17
C GLY A 7 28.53 -19.15 -11.13
N ARG A 8 28.56 -18.75 -9.85
CA ARG A 8 28.80 -19.63 -8.71
C ARG A 8 27.80 -20.79 -8.76
N PRO A 9 28.25 -22.07 -8.73
CA PRO A 9 27.36 -23.20 -8.84
C PRO A 9 26.33 -23.17 -7.71
N ARG A 10 25.06 -23.32 -8.08
CA ARG A 10 23.95 -23.49 -7.13
C ARG A 10 24.22 -24.75 -6.32
N ASN A 11 24.49 -24.60 -5.03
CA ASN A 11 24.59 -25.71 -4.11
C ASN A 11 23.20 -26.33 -3.99
N ARG A 12 22.97 -27.47 -4.64
CA ARG A 12 21.72 -28.25 -4.70
C ARG A 12 21.27 -28.82 -3.33
N THR A 13 21.91 -28.44 -2.23
CA THR A 13 21.86 -29.13 -0.95
C THR A 13 20.95 -28.46 0.10
N ASN A 14 20.38 -27.28 -0.19
CA ASN A 14 19.54 -26.50 0.73
C ASN A 14 18.07 -26.39 0.29
N LEU A 15 17.49 -27.44 -0.32
CA LEU A 15 16.08 -27.39 -0.78
C LEU A 15 15.09 -27.17 0.37
N ARG A 16 15.36 -27.74 1.56
CA ARG A 16 14.46 -27.66 2.72
C ARG A 16 14.06 -26.23 3.12
N PRO A 17 15.00 -25.31 3.40
CA PRO A 17 14.63 -23.93 3.73
C PRO A 17 14.07 -23.14 2.53
N GLU A 18 14.36 -23.51 1.29
CA GLU A 18 13.81 -22.81 0.11
C GLU A 18 12.35 -23.21 -0.12
N GLU A 19 12.01 -24.51 0.00
CA GLU A 19 10.64 -25.03 -0.04
C GLU A 19 9.80 -24.48 1.11
N GLU A 20 10.31 -24.46 2.35
CA GLU A 20 9.59 -23.89 3.50
C GLU A 20 9.30 -22.38 3.34
N ILE A 21 10.19 -21.62 2.67
CA ILE A 21 9.95 -20.21 2.36
C ILE A 21 8.81 -20.06 1.36
N LEU A 22 8.78 -20.91 0.33
CA LEU A 22 7.75 -20.86 -0.71
C LEU A 22 6.39 -21.29 -0.16
N ASP A 23 6.34 -22.38 0.61
CA ASP A 23 5.11 -22.87 1.26
C ASP A 23 4.51 -21.80 2.19
N GLU A 24 5.33 -21.12 2.99
CA GLU A 24 4.84 -20.08 3.90
C GLU A 24 4.33 -18.84 3.16
N VAL A 25 4.97 -18.47 2.05
CA VAL A 25 4.55 -17.33 1.21
C VAL A 25 3.31 -17.68 0.39
N GLU A 26 3.15 -18.92 -0.06
CA GLU A 26 1.94 -19.40 -0.73
C GLU A 26 0.76 -19.46 0.26
N ARG A 27 1.00 -19.90 1.49
CA ARG A 27 0.00 -19.95 2.56
C ARG A 27 -0.45 -18.56 3.00
N GLU A 28 0.48 -17.60 3.11
CA GLU A 28 0.21 -16.25 3.57
C GLU A 28 0.99 -15.20 2.75
N PRO A 29 0.50 -14.89 1.53
CA PRO A 29 1.20 -14.02 0.57
C PRO A 29 1.34 -12.57 1.04
N THR A 30 0.69 -12.21 2.15
CA THR A 30 0.77 -10.88 2.77
C THR A 30 1.84 -10.74 3.84
N THR A 31 2.55 -11.83 4.16
CA THR A 31 3.60 -11.85 5.18
C THR A 31 4.85 -11.10 4.72
N SER A 32 5.44 -10.25 5.58
CA SER A 32 6.74 -9.62 5.28
C SER A 32 7.89 -10.63 5.20
N GLY A 33 8.85 -10.44 4.28
CA GLY A 33 10.01 -11.32 4.15
C GLY A 33 10.85 -11.46 5.44
N ARG A 34 10.87 -10.43 6.28
CA ARG A 34 11.49 -10.48 7.62
C ARG A 34 10.77 -11.44 8.57
N ARG A 35 9.44 -11.48 8.52
CA ARG A 35 8.64 -12.39 9.33
C ARG A 35 8.85 -13.84 8.88
N VAL A 36 8.87 -14.09 7.56
CA VAL A 36 9.26 -15.40 6.99
C VAL A 36 10.64 -15.83 7.49
N ALA A 37 11.63 -14.93 7.38
CA ALA A 37 13.00 -15.19 7.82
C ALA A 37 13.07 -15.55 9.32
N ARG A 38 12.33 -14.82 10.17
CA ARG A 38 12.28 -15.09 11.61
C ARG A 38 11.57 -16.41 11.96
N GLN A 39 10.51 -16.74 11.24
CA GLN A 39 9.70 -17.94 11.49
C GLN A 39 10.44 -19.23 11.09
N ILE A 40 11.18 -19.16 9.98
CA ILE A 40 11.98 -20.28 9.45
C ILE A 40 13.40 -20.30 10.07
N GLY A 41 13.82 -19.22 10.72
CA GLY A 41 15.15 -19.11 11.33
C GLY A 41 16.27 -18.92 10.31
N CYS A 42 15.98 -18.26 9.18
CA CYS A 42 16.93 -18.03 8.10
C CYS A 42 17.23 -16.53 7.90
N SER A 43 18.18 -16.21 7.01
CA SER A 43 18.50 -14.82 6.70
C SER A 43 17.50 -14.18 5.74
N GLU A 44 17.19 -12.89 5.93
CA GLU A 44 16.35 -12.12 4.99
C GLU A 44 16.92 -12.14 3.55
N THR A 45 18.25 -12.25 3.43
CA THR A 45 18.91 -12.36 2.11
C THR A 45 18.56 -13.67 1.40
N LEU A 46 18.40 -14.77 2.14
CA LEU A 46 17.98 -16.06 1.58
C LEU A 46 16.54 -15.96 1.07
N VAL A 47 15.62 -15.42 1.89
CA VAL A 47 14.22 -15.19 1.51
C VAL A 47 14.12 -14.37 0.23
N ASN A 48 14.79 -13.22 0.17
CA ASN A 48 14.80 -12.36 -1.02
C ASN A 48 15.39 -13.07 -2.25
N ARG A 49 16.37 -13.95 -2.07
CA ARG A 49 16.96 -14.72 -3.17
C ARG A 49 16.00 -15.76 -3.71
N VAL A 50 15.30 -16.48 -2.83
CA VAL A 50 14.29 -17.51 -3.19
C VAL A 50 13.12 -16.86 -3.92
N LEU A 51 12.54 -15.79 -3.34
CA LEU A 51 11.43 -15.06 -3.97
C LEU A 51 11.78 -14.55 -5.36
N ARG A 52 12.98 -13.99 -5.56
CA ARG A 52 13.44 -13.56 -6.89
C ARG A 52 13.68 -14.71 -7.86
N ALA A 53 14.11 -15.87 -7.38
CA ALA A 53 14.32 -17.05 -8.22
C ALA A 53 13.00 -17.58 -8.78
N GLU A 54 11.94 -17.54 -7.97
CA GLU A 54 10.58 -17.92 -8.33
C GLU A 54 9.75 -16.75 -8.90
N LYS A 55 10.39 -15.61 -9.21
CA LYS A 55 9.74 -14.40 -9.78
C LYS A 55 8.59 -13.83 -8.94
N LEU A 56 8.55 -14.13 -7.64
CA LEU A 56 7.57 -13.58 -6.73
C LEU A 56 7.95 -12.14 -6.36
N HIS A 57 7.12 -11.19 -6.77
CA HIS A 57 7.30 -9.78 -6.52
C HIS A 57 6.29 -9.27 -5.48
N PRO A 58 6.71 -8.42 -4.53
CA PRO A 58 5.79 -7.80 -3.60
C PRO A 58 5.01 -6.68 -4.30
N TYR A 59 3.69 -6.84 -4.41
CA TYR A 59 2.77 -5.81 -4.91
C TYR A 59 2.07 -5.11 -3.75
N HIS A 60 1.99 -3.78 -3.83
CA HIS A 60 1.25 -2.98 -2.86
C HIS A 60 -0.22 -2.91 -3.21
N TYR A 61 -1.07 -2.87 -2.18
CA TYR A 61 -2.48 -2.61 -2.35
C TYR A 61 -2.70 -1.15 -2.72
N THR A 62 -3.50 -0.92 -3.77
CA THR A 62 -3.91 0.43 -4.13
C THR A 62 -5.21 0.77 -3.41
N PRO A 63 -5.23 1.78 -2.52
CA PRO A 63 -6.47 2.25 -1.94
C PRO A 63 -7.30 2.91 -3.05
N VAL A 64 -8.48 2.35 -3.32
CA VAL A 64 -9.45 2.96 -4.24
C VAL A 64 -10.53 3.65 -3.42
N GLN A 65 -10.89 4.87 -3.81
CA GLN A 65 -12.11 5.50 -3.30
C GLN A 65 -13.31 4.76 -3.90
N ASN A 66 -14.35 4.50 -3.11
CA ASN A 66 -15.62 4.02 -3.65
C ASN A 66 -16.29 5.17 -4.40
N ILE A 67 -16.02 5.28 -5.70
CA ILE A 67 -16.70 6.18 -6.63
C ILE A 67 -17.96 5.45 -7.09
N HIS A 68 -19.12 6.04 -6.84
CA HIS A 68 -20.42 5.52 -7.28
C HIS A 68 -20.77 6.07 -8.66
N ASP A 69 -21.66 5.39 -9.38
CA ASP A 69 -22.15 5.87 -10.67
C ASP A 69 -22.79 7.25 -10.50
N GLY A 70 -22.31 8.23 -11.28
CA GLY A 70 -22.75 9.64 -11.21
C GLY A 70 -21.87 10.56 -10.35
N ASP A 71 -21.02 10.02 -9.47
CA ASP A 71 -20.09 10.84 -8.66
C ASP A 71 -19.10 11.60 -9.55
N GLU A 72 -18.68 11.01 -10.66
CA GLU A 72 -17.77 11.66 -11.61
C GLU A 72 -18.38 12.96 -12.15
N GLU A 73 -19.64 12.92 -12.59
CA GLU A 73 -20.33 14.07 -13.14
C GLU A 73 -20.53 15.16 -12.08
N ILE A 74 -20.96 14.78 -10.86
CA ILE A 74 -21.14 15.70 -9.74
C ILE A 74 -19.82 16.38 -9.37
N ARG A 75 -18.72 15.60 -9.28
CA ARG A 75 -17.39 16.13 -8.97
C ARG A 75 -16.89 17.07 -10.06
N MET A 76 -17.10 16.74 -11.33
CA MET A 76 -16.71 17.58 -12.46
C MET A 76 -17.48 18.91 -12.47
N GLN A 77 -18.79 18.87 -12.26
CA GLN A 77 -19.61 20.07 -12.17
C GLN A 77 -19.19 20.96 -11.00
N PHE A 78 -18.91 20.36 -9.84
CA PHE A 78 -18.39 21.08 -8.67
C PHE A 78 -17.05 21.76 -9.00
N CYS A 79 -16.08 21.03 -9.56
CA CYS A 79 -14.78 21.59 -9.91
C CYS A 79 -14.91 22.77 -10.90
N GLN A 80 -15.75 22.63 -11.93
CA GLN A 80 -15.97 23.69 -12.91
C GLN A 80 -16.59 24.95 -12.28
N ARG A 81 -17.60 24.78 -11.43
CA ARG A 81 -18.24 25.87 -10.69
C ARG A 81 -17.28 26.56 -9.72
N PHE A 82 -16.47 25.76 -9.03
CA PHE A 82 -15.50 26.26 -8.05
C PHE A 82 -14.41 27.10 -8.73
N LEU A 83 -13.91 26.66 -9.89
CA LEU A 83 -12.94 27.42 -10.68
C LEU A 83 -13.51 28.77 -11.14
N GLN A 84 -14.73 28.79 -11.66
CA GLN A 84 -15.40 30.04 -12.04
C GLN A 84 -15.54 31.00 -10.87
N LEU A 85 -15.99 30.49 -9.72
CA LEU A 85 -16.16 31.30 -8.50
C LEU A 85 -14.84 31.89 -8.02
N ASN A 86 -13.74 31.12 -8.14
CA ASN A 86 -12.41 31.56 -7.77
C ASN A 86 -11.85 32.64 -8.71
N ASP A 87 -12.16 32.56 -10.01
CA ASP A 87 -11.77 33.59 -10.98
C ASP A 87 -12.56 34.90 -10.77
N ASP A 88 -13.84 34.81 -10.42
CA ASP A 88 -14.74 35.95 -10.23
C ASP A 88 -14.55 36.66 -8.87
N THR A 89 -14.03 35.94 -7.87
CA THR A 89 -13.93 36.44 -6.49
C THR A 89 -12.46 36.51 -6.05
N PRO A 90 -11.87 37.72 -5.97
CA PRO A 90 -10.55 37.90 -5.39
C PRO A 90 -10.48 37.32 -3.98
N GLU A 91 -9.39 36.63 -3.67
CA GLU A 91 -9.11 36.07 -2.33
C GLU A 91 -10.14 35.06 -1.81
N LEU A 92 -10.94 34.43 -2.69
CA LEU A 92 -11.92 33.41 -2.27
C LEU A 92 -11.31 32.35 -1.35
N LEU A 93 -10.12 31.84 -1.71
CA LEU A 93 -9.48 30.74 -1.00
C LEU A 93 -9.06 31.09 0.43
N SER A 94 -8.69 32.34 0.72
CA SER A 94 -8.35 32.76 2.11
C SER A 94 -9.60 32.85 2.97
N HIS A 95 -10.76 33.15 2.37
CA HIS A 95 -12.03 33.24 3.09
C HIS A 95 -12.73 31.88 3.31
N ILE A 96 -12.16 30.78 2.80
CA ILE A 96 -12.70 29.43 3.02
C ILE A 96 -12.11 28.82 4.30
N LEU A 97 -12.99 28.48 5.24
CA LEU A 97 -12.66 27.60 6.37
C LEU A 97 -12.90 26.14 5.97
N TRP A 98 -11.81 25.41 5.79
CA TRP A 98 -11.82 23.98 5.50
C TRP A 98 -11.95 23.20 6.80
N THR A 99 -13.05 22.48 6.98
CA THR A 99 -13.29 21.65 8.16
C THR A 99 -13.35 20.19 7.75
N ASP A 100 -12.71 19.32 8.53
CA ASP A 100 -12.82 17.87 8.32
C ASP A 100 -12.92 17.15 9.67
N GLU A 101 -13.49 15.95 9.63
CA GLU A 101 -13.57 15.06 10.79
C GLU A 101 -12.69 13.84 10.53
N SER A 102 -11.66 13.65 11.37
CA SER A 102 -10.77 12.51 11.25
C SER A 102 -10.85 11.62 12.50
N PRO A 103 -11.21 10.33 12.35
CA PRO A 103 -11.20 9.39 13.47
C PRO A 103 -9.76 8.96 13.81
N LEU A 104 -9.34 9.22 15.05
CA LEU A 104 -8.14 8.61 15.63
C LEU A 104 -8.50 7.28 16.29
N THR A 105 -7.97 6.19 15.75
CA THR A 105 -8.18 4.84 16.30
C THR A 105 -6.94 4.37 17.06
N GLY A 106 -7.12 3.84 18.28
CA GLY A 106 -6.03 3.43 19.18
C GLY A 106 -5.23 2.18 18.78
N LYS A 107 -5.58 1.49 17.68
CA LYS A 107 -4.77 0.41 17.12
C LYS A 107 -4.09 0.89 15.84
N ARG A 108 -2.75 0.82 15.88
CA ARG A 108 -1.78 0.86 14.79
C ARG A 108 -2.45 1.12 13.43
N ILE A 109 -2.36 2.37 13.00
CA ILE A 109 -2.52 2.81 11.60
C ILE A 109 -2.20 1.61 10.72
N PHE A 110 -3.20 1.07 10.01
CA PHE A 110 -2.96 0.06 8.99
C PHE A 110 -1.95 0.67 8.04
N ASN A 111 -0.68 0.34 8.23
CA ASN A 111 0.37 0.91 7.42
C ASN A 111 0.28 0.18 6.09
N GLN A 112 -0.41 0.79 5.13
CA GLN A 112 -0.59 0.27 3.78
C GLN A 112 0.75 -0.05 3.11
N HIS A 113 1.85 0.62 3.54
CA HIS A 113 3.20 0.30 3.08
C HIS A 113 3.68 -1.08 3.55
N ASN A 114 3.13 -1.64 4.62
CA ASN A 114 3.45 -3.01 5.07
C ASN A 114 2.48 -4.05 4.49
N LEU A 115 1.48 -3.62 3.72
CA LEU A 115 0.54 -4.49 3.07
C LEU A 115 1.07 -4.78 1.66
N HIS A 116 1.68 -5.96 1.53
CA HIS A 116 2.19 -6.47 0.27
C HIS A 116 1.47 -7.77 -0.08
N PHE A 117 1.55 -8.17 -1.34
CA PHE A 117 1.14 -9.49 -1.79
C PHE A 117 2.18 -10.03 -2.75
N TYR A 118 2.71 -11.22 -2.49
CA TYR A 118 3.66 -11.87 -3.39
C TYR A 118 2.94 -12.62 -4.50
N ALA A 119 3.26 -12.30 -5.75
CA ALA A 119 2.74 -12.98 -6.95
C ALA A 119 3.75 -12.93 -8.10
N ASP A 120 3.62 -13.84 -9.07
CA ASP A 120 4.41 -13.87 -10.32
C ASP A 120 3.99 -12.74 -11.29
N GLY A 121 2.74 -12.27 -11.19
CA GLY A 121 2.19 -11.13 -11.95
C GLY A 121 1.38 -10.19 -11.08
N ASN A 122 1.20 -8.94 -11.52
CA ASN A 122 0.45 -7.94 -10.77
C ASN A 122 -1.03 -8.36 -10.64
N PRO A 123 -1.54 -8.64 -9.42
CA PRO A 123 -2.92 -9.07 -9.25
C PRO A 123 -3.92 -7.91 -9.20
N HIS A 124 -3.48 -6.65 -9.38
CA HIS A 124 -4.31 -5.45 -9.30
C HIS A 124 -5.14 -5.39 -8.01
N LEU A 125 -4.48 -5.65 -6.88
CA LEU A 125 -5.15 -5.81 -5.61
C LEU A 125 -5.71 -4.47 -5.10
N THR A 126 -7.02 -4.48 -4.90
CA THR A 126 -7.77 -3.42 -4.24
C THR A 126 -8.20 -3.91 -2.86
N VAL A 127 -8.15 -3.03 -1.86
CA VAL A 127 -8.72 -3.29 -0.54
C VAL A 127 -9.76 -2.23 -0.28
N HIS A 128 -11.00 -2.68 -0.10
CA HIS A 128 -12.05 -1.84 0.45
C HIS A 128 -11.68 -1.53 1.91
N LYS A 129 -11.62 -0.24 2.26
CA LYS A 129 -11.57 0.16 3.67
C LYS A 129 -12.93 -0.14 4.29
N SER A 130 -13.12 -1.32 4.87
CA SER A 130 -14.25 -1.55 5.78
C SER A 130 -13.90 -0.95 7.14
N SER A 131 -14.65 0.08 7.57
CA SER A 131 -14.59 0.55 8.95
C SER A 131 -15.57 -0.28 9.77
N GLN A 132 -15.10 -1.12 10.69
CA GLN A 132 -15.98 -1.73 11.69
C GLN A 132 -15.34 -1.70 13.09
N GLU A 133 -16.11 -1.08 14.00
CA GLU A 133 -16.21 -1.37 15.43
C GLU A 133 -14.94 -1.19 16.28
N HIS A 134 -14.43 0.04 16.41
CA HIS A 134 -13.44 0.35 17.45
C HIS A 134 -13.62 1.75 18.04
N CYS A 135 -13.28 1.86 19.33
CA CYS A 135 -13.25 3.11 20.08
C CYS A 135 -12.36 4.12 19.33
N SER A 136 -13.00 5.14 18.78
CA SER A 136 -12.39 6.21 18.01
C SER A 136 -12.63 7.52 18.75
N VAL A 137 -11.61 8.37 18.77
CA VAL A 137 -11.78 9.77 19.12
C VAL A 137 -11.89 10.51 17.80
N ASN A 138 -13.00 11.20 17.58
CA ASN A 138 -13.15 12.04 16.41
C ASN A 138 -12.53 13.40 16.71
N ILE A 139 -11.56 13.80 15.90
CA ILE A 139 -11.03 15.15 15.91
C ILE A 139 -11.78 15.95 14.86
N TRP A 140 -12.25 17.12 15.26
CA TRP A 140 -12.71 18.17 14.36
C TRP A 140 -11.65 19.26 14.35
N ASP A 141 -11.20 19.65 13.17
CA ASP A 141 -10.28 20.77 13.02
C ASP A 141 -10.64 21.60 11.78
N GLY A 142 -10.30 22.88 11.82
CA GLY A 142 -10.61 23.86 10.80
C GLY A 142 -9.37 24.62 10.36
N ILE A 143 -9.08 24.61 9.06
CA ILE A 143 -7.94 25.31 8.46
C ILE A 143 -8.47 26.43 7.56
N SER A 144 -7.95 27.64 7.72
CA SER A 144 -8.21 28.80 6.85
C SER A 144 -6.89 29.52 6.55
N GLY A 145 -6.82 30.32 5.48
CA GLY A 145 -5.67 31.21 5.20
C GLY A 145 -5.99 32.65 5.65
N ASP A 146 -5.08 33.47 6.15
CA ASP A 146 -3.61 33.54 5.99
C ASP A 146 -2.87 33.36 7.34
N GLN A 147 -1.55 33.10 7.27
CA GLN A 147 -0.63 32.71 8.38
C GLN A 147 -0.91 33.26 9.78
#